data_AF-A0A1R3RX31-F1
#
_entry.id   AF-A0A1R3RX31-F1
#
_cell.length_a   1.000
_cell.length_b   1.000
_cell.length_c   1.000
_cell.angle_alpha   90.00
_cell.angle_beta   90.00
_cell.angle_gamma   90.00
#
_symmetry.space_group_name_H-M   'P 1'
#
loop_
_entity.id
_entity.type
_entity.pdbx_description
1 polymer ?
#
loop_
_entity_poly.entity_id
_entity_poly.type
_entity_poly.pdbx_seq_one_letter_code
_entity_poly.pdbx_strand_id
1 'polypeptide(L)'
;MRVLFSKQLSPAGGRHIIIPSFSQYSHSINIPVGANGSIALDITHPSHAPVRAHSNVIIRLPPGPIFSFGPKEGLSTHSLTSHMAPRPKENIPHSLASITSSTIITINYRLGTLPSNSDNPTDLAFHKYKYPTPVHDTLTGLDWVLETLQPNRLSVFGTHIGGSLALMLSLTEAKSIHAVAALEPICDWTSLDEHCIQSPPEDEKSALTIWRSKKHPRGRVAPWDLLPLLAARKAYFSTPERYFDAFASPILFLRSPGKDTPRSFPEYSTGPQYPVPVLKAGDISEDEKLFDSWNVYRQEEQESTHDLHSTDSETKRDPPRRRKAISRWPPFGLDYGTSGPTWHHPGQGIKRLEMELPWVRILTRADDFVSKSGVRIAGVGARKWKRAHTDSVLSQQANEMVDVMRRACFWGREKGYGEKRVTLARFLEEDWAVSAHHRAADWLRVVMAD
;
A
#
# COMPACT_ATOMS: atom_id res chain seq x y z
N MET A 1 30.37 21.32 -51.78
CA MET A 1 30.36 20.19 -52.72
C MET A 1 29.59 19.02 -52.11
N ARG A 2 28.31 18.83 -52.46
CA ARG A 2 27.57 17.56 -52.33
C ARG A 2 26.19 17.65 -53.04
N VAL A 3 26.19 17.07 -54.23
CA VAL A 3 25.10 16.55 -55.08
C VAL A 3 23.65 16.72 -54.60
N LEU A 4 22.84 17.38 -55.45
CA LEU A 4 21.38 17.24 -55.51
C LEU A 4 20.99 15.93 -56.22
N PHE A 5 19.92 15.26 -55.75
CA PHE A 5 19.11 14.40 -56.61
C PHE A 5 17.63 14.59 -56.29
N SER A 6 16.87 15.02 -57.29
CA SER A 6 15.40 15.02 -57.25
C SER A 6 14.87 13.66 -57.69
N LYS A 7 13.68 13.27 -57.21
CA LYS A 7 12.82 12.33 -57.96
C LYS A 7 11.32 12.57 -57.70
N GLN A 8 10.61 12.54 -58.82
CA GLN A 8 9.22 12.87 -59.11
C GLN A 8 8.13 12.42 -58.11
N LEU A 9 7.09 13.26 -58.01
CA LEU A 9 5.72 12.88 -57.66
C LEU A 9 5.01 12.24 -58.87
N SER A 10 4.20 11.21 -58.63
CA SER A 10 2.99 10.93 -59.42
C SER A 10 2.00 10.10 -58.56
N PRO A 11 0.66 10.29 -58.67
CA PRO A 11 -0.29 9.77 -57.69
C PRO A 11 -1.02 8.48 -58.15
N ALA A 12 -1.24 7.54 -57.24
CA ALA A 12 -2.21 6.45 -57.43
C ALA A 12 -2.84 6.00 -56.10
N GLY A 13 -4.15 5.76 -56.12
CA GLY A 13 -5.01 5.57 -54.96
C GLY A 13 -4.73 4.32 -54.09
N GLY A 14 -5.11 4.46 -52.82
CA GLY A 14 -5.09 3.37 -51.83
C GLY A 14 -5.33 3.90 -50.42
N ARG A 15 -6.59 4.24 -50.07
CA ARG A 15 -6.96 4.60 -48.69
C ARG A 15 -7.00 3.33 -47.81
N HIS A 16 -5.82 2.79 -47.50
CA HIS A 16 -5.67 1.98 -46.30
C HIS A 16 -5.79 2.92 -45.10
N ILE A 17 -6.81 2.68 -44.26
CA ILE A 17 -6.85 3.25 -42.91
C ILE A 17 -5.75 2.52 -42.13
N ILE A 18 -4.58 3.14 -42.08
CA ILE A 18 -3.51 2.72 -41.17
C ILE A 18 -3.99 3.08 -39.78
N ILE A 19 -4.50 2.08 -39.05
CA ILE A 19 -4.62 2.18 -37.59
C ILE A 19 -3.17 2.29 -37.08
N PRO A 20 -2.77 3.41 -36.46
CA PRO A 20 -1.40 3.56 -35.99
C PRO A 20 -1.09 2.47 -34.96
N SER A 21 0.06 1.81 -35.10
CA SER A 21 0.49 0.80 -34.14
C SER A 21 0.64 1.45 -32.76
N PHE A 22 0.19 0.76 -31.71
CA PHE A 22 0.21 1.26 -30.32
C PHE A 22 1.57 1.85 -29.87
N SER A 23 2.67 1.40 -30.48
CA SER A 23 4.03 1.90 -30.28
C SER A 23 4.26 3.39 -30.55
N GLN A 24 3.37 4.09 -31.29
CA GLN A 24 3.56 5.53 -31.56
C GLN A 24 3.20 6.45 -30.38
N TYR A 25 2.49 5.96 -29.37
CA TYR A 25 2.02 6.76 -28.23
C TYR A 25 2.70 6.44 -26.90
N SER A 26 3.68 5.52 -26.91
CA SER A 26 4.40 5.12 -25.70
C SER A 26 5.90 5.01 -25.94
N HIS A 27 6.71 5.56 -25.03
CA HIS A 27 8.16 5.38 -25.02
C HIS A 27 8.68 5.24 -23.59
N SER A 28 9.86 4.65 -23.43
CA SER A 28 10.52 4.48 -22.13
C SER A 28 11.81 5.28 -22.07
N ILE A 29 12.14 5.80 -20.89
CA ILE A 29 13.42 6.48 -20.61
C ILE A 29 14.02 5.91 -19.32
N ASN A 30 15.34 5.85 -19.23
CA ASN A 30 16.03 5.46 -18.00
C ASN A 30 16.59 6.71 -17.30
N ILE A 31 16.29 6.86 -16.01
CA ILE A 31 16.81 7.95 -15.17
C ILE A 31 17.68 7.38 -14.02
N PRO A 32 18.77 8.06 -13.62
CA PRO A 32 19.63 7.61 -12.52
C PRO A 32 18.95 7.84 -11.16
N VAL A 33 19.14 6.92 -10.21
CA VAL A 33 18.66 7.03 -8.82
C VAL A 33 19.87 7.05 -7.88
N GLY A 34 20.45 8.25 -7.73
CA GLY A 34 21.68 8.47 -6.97
C GLY A 34 22.82 7.58 -7.46
N ALA A 35 23.59 7.00 -6.52
CA ALA A 35 24.62 6.01 -6.82
C ALA A 35 24.08 4.58 -7.00
N ASN A 36 22.77 4.36 -6.82
CA ASN A 36 22.17 3.02 -6.72
C ASN A 36 21.66 2.47 -8.08
N GLY A 37 22.16 2.96 -9.21
CA GLY A 37 21.75 2.55 -10.56
C GLY A 37 20.66 3.45 -11.15
N SER A 38 19.76 2.87 -11.96
CA SER A 38 18.70 3.60 -12.68
C SER A 38 17.34 2.90 -12.59
N ILE A 39 16.29 3.61 -13.00
CA ILE A 39 14.92 3.10 -13.19
C ILE A 39 14.36 3.52 -14.55
N ALA A 40 13.46 2.70 -15.08
CA ALA A 40 12.71 2.98 -16.31
C ALA A 40 11.42 3.75 -16.00
N LEU A 41 11.18 4.85 -16.72
CA LEU A 41 9.90 5.56 -16.75
C LEU A 41 9.21 5.28 -18.09
N ASP A 42 8.05 4.60 -18.05
CA ASP A 42 7.25 4.37 -19.26
C ASP A 42 6.22 5.48 -19.40
N ILE A 43 6.36 6.26 -20.47
CA ILE A 43 5.55 7.42 -20.80
C ILE A 43 4.50 6.97 -21.80
N THR A 44 3.22 7.18 -21.50
CA THR A 44 2.08 6.87 -22.38
C THR A 44 1.23 8.12 -22.58
N HIS A 45 1.08 8.56 -23.82
CA HIS A 45 0.29 9.73 -24.18
C HIS A 45 -1.15 9.36 -24.57
N PRO A 46 -2.13 10.24 -24.31
CA PRO A 46 -3.50 10.07 -24.77
C PRO A 46 -3.59 10.21 -26.30
N SER A 47 -4.29 9.30 -26.97
CA SER A 47 -4.31 9.17 -28.45
C SER A 47 -4.88 10.37 -29.22
N HIS A 48 -5.59 11.28 -28.54
CA HIS A 48 -6.32 12.39 -29.17
C HIS A 48 -6.11 13.77 -28.52
N ALA A 49 -5.22 13.91 -27.54
CA ALA A 49 -4.99 15.23 -26.93
C ALA A 49 -4.03 16.07 -27.81
N PRO A 50 -4.36 17.34 -28.14
CA PRO A 50 -3.36 18.26 -28.62
C PRO A 50 -2.32 18.47 -27.53
N VAL A 51 -1.02 18.42 -27.89
CA VAL A 51 0.09 18.67 -26.95
C VAL A 51 0.04 20.13 -26.51
N ARG A 52 -0.65 20.38 -25.40
CA ARG A 52 -0.63 21.67 -24.70
C ARG A 52 0.60 21.72 -23.80
N ALA A 53 1.18 22.91 -23.66
CA ALA A 53 2.12 23.17 -22.57
C ALA A 53 1.45 22.82 -21.22
N HIS A 54 2.18 22.14 -20.33
CA HIS A 54 1.75 21.77 -18.98
C HIS A 54 0.49 20.86 -18.93
N SER A 55 0.37 19.87 -19.83
CA SER A 55 -0.72 18.87 -19.77
C SER A 55 -0.84 18.19 -18.40
N ASN A 56 -2.04 17.79 -18.01
CA ASN A 56 -2.26 16.96 -16.83
C ASN A 56 -1.44 15.65 -16.90
N VAL A 57 -0.84 15.26 -15.77
CA VAL A 57 -0.03 14.05 -15.64
C VAL A 57 -0.56 13.16 -14.53
N ILE A 58 -0.54 11.84 -14.78
CA ILE A 58 -0.81 10.82 -13.76
C ILE A 58 0.41 9.92 -13.63
N ILE A 59 1.03 9.92 -12.45
CA ILE A 59 2.05 8.93 -12.08
C ILE A 59 1.34 7.61 -11.81
N ARG A 60 1.75 6.53 -12.47
CA ARG A 60 1.30 5.16 -12.21
C ARG A 60 2.37 4.40 -11.45
N LEU A 61 2.02 3.88 -10.28
CA LEU A 61 2.86 3.02 -9.46
C LEU A 61 2.36 1.56 -9.56
N PRO A 62 3.12 0.64 -10.17
CA PRO A 62 2.71 -0.75 -10.38
C PRO A 62 2.48 -1.54 -9.07
N PRO A 63 1.85 -2.72 -9.10
CA PRO A 63 1.52 -3.50 -7.89
C PRO A 63 2.71 -4.04 -7.09
N GLY A 64 3.88 -4.19 -7.70
CA GLY A 64 5.02 -4.89 -7.10
C GLY A 64 4.84 -6.42 -7.07
N PRO A 65 5.90 -7.19 -6.76
CA PRO A 65 5.94 -8.63 -6.99
C PRO A 65 5.33 -9.46 -5.84
N ILE A 66 4.15 -9.07 -5.33
CA ILE A 66 3.55 -9.66 -4.12
C ILE A 66 2.59 -10.82 -4.45
N PHE A 67 1.62 -10.60 -5.33
CA PHE A 67 0.66 -11.63 -5.76
C PHE A 67 1.10 -12.36 -7.04
N SER A 68 2.37 -12.21 -7.44
CA SER A 68 2.96 -12.94 -8.57
C SER A 68 3.06 -14.45 -8.33
N PHE A 69 2.97 -14.89 -7.07
CA PHE A 69 2.98 -16.29 -6.66
C PHE A 69 1.56 -16.86 -6.54
N GLY A 70 0.84 -16.92 -7.66
CA GLY A 70 -0.29 -17.85 -7.77
C GLY A 70 0.24 -19.29 -7.74
N PRO A 71 -0.41 -20.23 -7.03
CA PRO A 71 0.07 -21.61 -6.96
C PRO A 71 -0.07 -22.28 -8.34
N LYS A 72 1.06 -22.42 -9.02
CA LYS A 72 1.26 -23.56 -9.90
C LYS A 72 1.57 -24.76 -9.01
N GLU A 73 0.95 -25.88 -9.34
CA GLU A 73 1.03 -27.17 -8.63
C GLU A 73 0.17 -27.29 -7.36
N GLY A 74 -0.63 -28.36 -7.31
CA GLY A 74 -0.81 -29.05 -6.03
C GLY A 74 -2.15 -29.00 -5.29
N LEU A 75 -3.30 -28.64 -5.90
CA LEU A 75 -4.59 -29.23 -5.46
C LEU A 75 -5.70 -29.11 -6.53
N SER A 76 -5.95 -30.19 -7.25
CA SER A 76 -7.09 -30.29 -8.18
C SER A 76 -8.40 -30.30 -7.39
N THR A 77 -9.14 -29.20 -7.43
CA THR A 77 -10.55 -29.18 -7.03
C THR A 77 -11.37 -28.91 -8.29
N HIS A 78 -12.22 -29.85 -8.69
CA HIS A 78 -12.89 -29.83 -9.99
C HIS A 78 -13.81 -28.61 -10.16
N SER A 79 -13.44 -27.70 -11.06
CA SER A 79 -14.39 -26.80 -11.72
C SER A 79 -14.46 -27.17 -13.19
N LEU A 80 -15.45 -28.00 -13.53
CA LEU A 80 -15.89 -28.20 -14.91
C LEU A 80 -16.63 -26.93 -15.39
N THR A 81 -16.62 -26.68 -16.69
CA THR A 81 -17.07 -25.43 -17.37
C THR A 81 -16.13 -24.23 -17.12
N SER A 82 -15.82 -23.36 -18.10
CA SER A 82 -16.30 -23.24 -19.49
C SER A 82 -15.17 -22.80 -20.44
N HIS A 83 -15.28 -23.14 -21.72
CA HIS A 83 -14.41 -22.60 -22.78
C HIS A 83 -14.66 -21.10 -22.95
N MET A 84 -13.83 -20.26 -22.34
CA MET A 84 -13.67 -18.86 -22.76
C MET A 84 -12.25 -18.62 -23.26
N ALA A 85 -12.14 -17.98 -24.42
CA ALA A 85 -10.86 -17.52 -24.95
C ALA A 85 -10.13 -16.62 -23.92
N PRO A 86 -8.79 -16.61 -23.90
CA PRO A 86 -8.04 -15.74 -23.00
C PRO A 86 -8.44 -14.28 -23.26
N ARG A 87 -9.04 -13.63 -22.23
CA ARG A 87 -9.38 -12.20 -22.29
C ARG A 87 -8.10 -11.42 -22.61
N PRO A 88 -8.12 -10.45 -23.54
CA PRO A 88 -6.92 -9.68 -23.85
C PRO A 88 -6.42 -8.99 -22.58
N LYS A 89 -5.11 -9.10 -22.31
CA LYS A 89 -4.49 -8.40 -21.17
C LYS A 89 -4.64 -6.91 -21.38
N GLU A 90 -5.43 -6.25 -20.53
CA GLU A 90 -5.71 -4.83 -20.65
C GLU A 90 -4.44 -4.00 -20.45
N ASN A 91 -4.17 -3.08 -21.37
CA ASN A 91 -3.04 -2.16 -21.27
C ASN A 91 -3.43 -0.98 -20.37
N ILE A 92 -3.36 -1.19 -19.05
CA ILE A 92 -3.78 -0.23 -18.01
C ILE A 92 -3.27 1.21 -18.27
N PRO A 93 -1.98 1.46 -18.60
CA PRO A 93 -1.53 2.81 -18.98
C PRO A 93 -2.32 3.45 -20.12
N HIS A 94 -2.67 2.69 -21.17
CA HIS A 94 -3.44 3.22 -22.30
C HIS A 94 -4.91 3.45 -21.94
N SER A 95 -5.53 2.57 -21.15
CA SER A 95 -6.88 2.79 -20.61
C SER A 95 -6.93 4.04 -19.76
N LEU A 96 -5.97 4.22 -18.84
CA LEU A 96 -5.84 5.43 -18.02
C LEU A 96 -5.65 6.68 -18.88
N ALA A 97 -4.74 6.66 -19.85
CA ALA A 97 -4.47 7.79 -20.74
C ALA A 97 -5.73 8.19 -21.54
N SER A 98 -6.44 7.20 -22.09
CA SER A 98 -7.67 7.39 -22.86
C SER A 98 -8.80 7.99 -22.02
N ILE A 99 -9.10 7.38 -20.86
CA ILE A 99 -10.20 7.83 -19.99
C ILE A 99 -9.91 9.23 -19.44
N THR A 100 -8.70 9.47 -18.96
CA THR A 100 -8.35 10.73 -18.26
C THR A 100 -7.86 11.84 -19.19
N SER A 101 -7.63 11.55 -20.48
CA SER A 101 -7.01 12.46 -21.45
C SER A 101 -5.69 13.09 -20.94
N SER A 102 -4.97 12.37 -20.09
CA SER A 102 -3.75 12.82 -19.38
C SER A 102 -2.55 11.96 -19.77
N THR A 103 -1.34 12.53 -19.70
CA THR A 103 -0.11 11.76 -19.91
C THR A 103 0.14 10.87 -18.69
N ILE A 104 0.38 9.57 -18.93
CA ILE A 104 0.63 8.59 -17.86
C ILE A 104 2.12 8.30 -17.79
N ILE A 105 2.71 8.42 -16.60
CA ILE A 105 4.12 8.10 -16.33
C ILE A 105 4.15 6.89 -15.39
N THR A 106 4.47 5.71 -15.90
CA THR A 106 4.70 4.53 -15.03
C THR A 106 6.12 4.59 -14.48
N ILE A 107 6.25 4.73 -13.15
CA ILE A 107 7.56 4.62 -12.48
C ILE A 107 7.81 3.14 -12.17
N ASN A 108 8.74 2.51 -12.88
CA ASN A 108 9.12 1.12 -12.63
C ASN A 108 10.14 1.03 -11.47
N TYR A 109 9.65 1.32 -10.26
CA TYR A 109 10.44 1.21 -9.03
C TYR A 109 10.92 -0.24 -8.79
N ARG A 110 12.08 -0.40 -8.15
CA ARG A 110 12.73 -1.69 -7.98
C ARG A 110 12.43 -2.28 -6.61
N LEU A 111 11.83 -3.47 -6.61
CA LEU A 111 11.55 -4.25 -5.42
C LEU A 111 11.56 -5.75 -5.75
N GLY A 112 12.04 -6.58 -4.84
CA GLY A 112 12.13 -8.02 -5.02
C GLY A 112 13.34 -8.43 -5.87
N THR A 113 13.23 -9.59 -6.51
CA THR A 113 14.29 -10.17 -7.33
C THR A 113 14.12 -9.73 -8.79
N LEU A 114 15.07 -8.96 -9.32
CA LEU A 114 15.09 -8.48 -10.71
C LEU A 114 16.36 -8.99 -11.43
N PRO A 115 16.32 -9.22 -12.76
CA PRO A 115 17.52 -9.55 -13.53
C PRO A 115 18.58 -8.45 -13.43
N SER A 116 19.87 -8.83 -13.38
CA SER A 116 20.99 -7.88 -13.33
C SER A 116 21.19 -7.13 -14.66
N ASN A 117 20.81 -7.77 -15.77
CA ASN A 117 20.73 -7.18 -17.10
C ASN A 117 19.36 -7.51 -17.71
N SER A 118 18.59 -6.51 -18.14
CA SER A 118 17.38 -6.71 -18.94
C SER A 118 17.68 -7.20 -20.36
N ASP A 119 18.88 -6.89 -20.87
CA ASP A 119 19.19 -6.94 -22.29
C ASP A 119 19.95 -8.22 -22.71
N ASN A 120 20.43 -9.01 -21.74
CA ASN A 120 21.12 -10.28 -21.97
C ASN A 120 20.49 -11.42 -21.14
N PRO A 121 19.59 -12.24 -21.72
CA PRO A 121 18.84 -13.27 -20.98
C PRO A 121 19.66 -14.50 -20.56
N THR A 122 20.96 -14.53 -20.86
CA THR A 122 21.92 -15.52 -20.37
C THR A 122 22.57 -15.14 -19.03
N ASP A 123 22.37 -13.90 -18.57
CA ASP A 123 22.90 -13.45 -17.28
C ASP A 123 22.03 -13.97 -16.13
N LEU A 124 22.51 -15.01 -15.45
CA LEU A 124 21.84 -15.62 -14.29
C LEU A 124 21.96 -14.77 -13.01
N ALA A 125 22.65 -13.62 -13.06
CA ALA A 125 22.73 -12.71 -11.94
C ALA A 125 21.37 -12.03 -11.70
N PHE A 126 20.89 -12.08 -10.46
CA PHE A 126 19.70 -11.36 -10.01
C PHE A 126 20.06 -10.40 -8.88
N HIS A 127 19.57 -9.16 -8.96
CA HIS A 127 19.63 -8.21 -7.87
C HIS A 127 18.38 -8.31 -6.99
N LYS A 128 18.57 -8.33 -5.67
CA LYS A 128 17.49 -8.37 -4.69
C LYS A 128 17.29 -7.00 -4.06
N TYR A 129 16.35 -6.25 -4.60
CA TYR A 129 15.96 -4.94 -4.09
C TYR A 129 14.98 -5.08 -2.92
N LYS A 130 15.15 -4.22 -1.91
CA LYS A 130 14.42 -4.20 -0.64
C LYS A 130 14.08 -2.77 -0.26
N TYR A 131 13.18 -2.56 0.70
CA TYR A 131 13.02 -1.22 1.29
C TYR A 131 14.35 -0.76 1.93
N PRO A 132 14.75 0.53 1.75
CA PRO A 132 13.95 1.64 1.20
C PRO A 132 14.08 1.89 -0.32
N THR A 133 14.75 1.04 -1.13
CA THR A 133 14.94 1.28 -2.59
C THR A 133 13.69 1.75 -3.34
N PRO A 134 12.50 1.09 -3.26
CA PRO A 134 11.33 1.54 -4.01
C PRO A 134 10.80 2.93 -3.60
N VAL A 135 11.12 3.41 -2.39
CA VAL A 135 10.79 4.77 -1.94
C VAL A 135 11.66 5.78 -2.67
N HIS A 136 12.99 5.56 -2.69
CA HIS A 136 13.93 6.42 -3.40
C HIS A 136 13.64 6.46 -4.91
N ASP A 137 13.42 5.30 -5.52
CA ASP A 137 13.04 5.19 -6.93
C ASP A 137 11.75 5.96 -7.24
N THR A 138 10.75 5.90 -6.35
CA THR A 138 9.47 6.62 -6.51
C THR A 138 9.66 8.13 -6.40
N LEU A 139 10.44 8.60 -5.43
CA LEU A 139 10.72 10.04 -5.24
C LEU A 139 11.51 10.59 -6.43
N THR A 140 12.58 9.92 -6.87
CA THR A 140 13.36 10.35 -8.04
C THR A 140 12.52 10.38 -9.34
N GLY A 141 11.57 9.45 -9.50
CA GLY A 141 10.61 9.51 -10.60
C GLY A 141 9.59 10.66 -10.49
N LEU A 142 9.19 11.04 -9.27
CA LEU A 142 8.34 12.21 -9.01
C LEU A 142 9.09 13.51 -9.30
N ASP A 143 10.31 13.66 -8.79
CA ASP A 143 11.17 14.83 -9.02
C ASP A 143 11.35 15.08 -10.52
N TRP A 144 11.69 14.02 -11.27
CA TRP A 144 11.81 14.09 -12.74
C TRP A 144 10.53 14.58 -13.43
N VAL A 145 9.35 14.11 -12.99
CA VAL A 145 8.05 14.55 -13.53
C VAL A 145 7.79 16.03 -13.23
N LEU A 146 8.07 16.47 -12.00
CA LEU A 146 7.86 17.86 -11.59
C LEU A 146 8.79 18.83 -12.34
N GLU A 147 10.08 18.48 -12.45
CA GLU A 147 11.09 19.30 -13.12
C GLU A 147 10.93 19.33 -14.65
N THR A 148 10.68 18.17 -15.26
CA THR A 148 10.71 18.01 -16.73
C THR A 148 9.35 18.29 -17.39
N LEU A 149 8.24 17.82 -16.79
CA LEU A 149 6.91 17.94 -17.40
C LEU A 149 6.12 19.13 -16.87
N GLN A 150 6.46 19.62 -15.67
CA GLN A 150 5.83 20.78 -15.02
C GLN A 150 4.29 20.76 -15.16
N PRO A 151 3.61 19.71 -14.69
CA PRO A 151 2.20 19.49 -14.99
C PRO A 151 1.29 20.53 -14.31
N ASN A 152 0.25 20.99 -15.02
CA ASN A 152 -0.78 21.86 -14.40
C ASN A 152 -1.47 21.18 -13.22
N ARG A 153 -1.70 19.87 -13.33
CA ARG A 153 -2.22 19.01 -12.26
C ARG A 153 -1.52 17.66 -12.32
N LEU A 154 -0.97 17.23 -11.19
CA LEU A 154 -0.37 15.93 -11.00
C LEU A 154 -1.27 15.06 -10.13
N SER A 155 -1.55 13.84 -10.56
CA SER A 155 -2.22 12.82 -9.73
C SER A 155 -1.40 11.54 -9.67
N VAL A 156 -1.66 10.71 -8.66
CA VAL A 156 -1.01 9.41 -8.49
C VAL A 156 -2.03 8.29 -8.50
N PHE A 157 -1.78 7.26 -9.30
CA PHE A 157 -2.53 6.02 -9.34
C PHE A 157 -1.62 4.88 -8.89
N GLY A 158 -2.01 4.11 -7.87
CA GLY A 158 -1.20 3.02 -7.33
C GLY A 158 -2.02 1.76 -7.02
N THR A 159 -1.40 0.59 -7.13
CA THR A 159 -1.99 -0.70 -6.72
C THR A 159 -1.07 -1.39 -5.71
N HIS A 160 -1.57 -2.09 -4.69
CA HIS A 160 -0.77 -2.88 -3.73
C HIS A 160 0.45 -2.13 -3.15
N ILE A 161 1.69 -2.49 -3.53
CA ILE A 161 2.91 -1.78 -3.13
C ILE A 161 2.93 -0.35 -3.71
N GLY A 162 2.60 -0.19 -4.99
CA GLY A 162 2.43 1.12 -5.60
C GLY A 162 1.29 1.94 -4.97
N GLY A 163 0.27 1.27 -4.43
CA GLY A 163 -0.78 1.91 -3.64
C GLY A 163 -0.26 2.42 -2.29
N SER A 164 0.62 1.66 -1.63
CA SER A 164 1.34 2.09 -0.44
C SER A 164 2.20 3.33 -0.73
N LEU A 165 3.01 3.28 -1.79
CA LEU A 165 3.86 4.38 -2.24
C LEU A 165 3.03 5.62 -2.64
N ALA A 166 1.88 5.44 -3.28
CA ALA A 166 0.97 6.53 -3.63
C ALA A 166 0.39 7.22 -2.37
N LEU A 167 0.08 6.46 -1.32
CA LEU A 167 -0.36 7.01 -0.04
C LEU A 167 0.78 7.67 0.74
N MET A 168 2.00 7.13 0.69
CA MET A 168 3.21 7.79 1.20
C MET A 168 3.37 9.17 0.56
N LEU A 169 3.37 9.24 -0.77
CA LEU A 169 3.42 10.51 -1.50
C LEU A 169 2.26 11.45 -1.13
N SER A 170 1.04 10.94 -0.91
CA SER A 170 -0.10 11.75 -0.48
C SER A 170 0.09 12.46 0.87
N LEU A 171 0.99 11.94 1.72
CA LEU A 171 1.27 12.43 3.06
C LEU A 171 2.59 13.20 3.17
N THR A 172 3.55 12.97 2.25
CA THR A 172 4.87 13.63 2.24
C THR A 172 4.99 14.70 1.16
N GLU A 173 4.25 14.58 0.05
CA GLU A 173 4.28 15.48 -1.13
C GLU A 173 2.91 16.10 -1.44
N ALA A 174 2.09 16.29 -0.39
CA ALA A 174 0.70 16.75 -0.48
C ALA A 174 0.53 18.10 -1.22
N LYS A 175 1.55 18.96 -1.22
CA LYS A 175 1.53 20.25 -1.93
C LYS A 175 1.66 20.10 -3.46
N SER A 176 2.34 19.05 -3.92
CA SER A 176 2.65 18.81 -5.33
C SER A 176 1.62 17.92 -6.04
N ILE A 177 0.74 17.27 -5.27
CA ILE A 177 -0.21 16.26 -5.75
C ILE A 177 -1.63 16.79 -5.58
N HIS A 178 -2.44 16.68 -6.64
CA HIS A 178 -3.85 17.07 -6.66
C HIS A 178 -4.76 15.93 -6.16
N ALA A 179 -4.54 14.71 -6.64
CA ALA A 179 -5.35 13.55 -6.30
C ALA A 179 -4.56 12.23 -6.27
N VAL A 180 -5.02 11.28 -5.45
CA VAL A 180 -4.46 9.94 -5.30
C VAL A 180 -5.55 8.87 -5.33
N ALA A 181 -5.42 7.92 -6.25
CA ALA A 181 -6.22 6.70 -6.29
C ALA A 181 -5.35 5.49 -5.92
N ALA A 182 -5.73 4.75 -4.87
CA ALA A 182 -4.97 3.60 -4.39
C ALA A 182 -5.84 2.32 -4.35
N LEU A 183 -5.48 1.30 -5.13
CA LEU A 183 -6.17 0.01 -5.18
C LEU A 183 -5.49 -0.98 -4.24
N GLU A 184 -6.23 -1.46 -3.24
CA GLU A 184 -5.77 -2.41 -2.21
C GLU A 184 -4.37 -2.09 -1.66
N PRO A 185 -4.12 -0.85 -1.21
CA PRO A 185 -2.81 -0.44 -0.73
C PRO A 185 -2.40 -1.20 0.54
N ILE A 186 -1.12 -1.54 0.63
CA ILE A 186 -0.55 -2.08 1.88
C ILE A 186 -0.21 -0.89 2.78
N CYS A 187 -1.03 -0.62 3.79
CA CYS A 187 -0.89 0.56 4.64
C CYS A 187 -0.08 0.29 5.91
N ASP A 188 -0.01 -0.97 6.37
CA ASP A 188 0.63 -1.34 7.64
C ASP A 188 1.29 -2.73 7.59
N TRP A 189 2.62 -2.77 7.52
CA TRP A 189 3.39 -4.02 7.65
C TRP A 189 3.57 -4.47 9.10
N THR A 190 3.44 -3.55 10.06
CA THR A 190 3.62 -3.85 11.49
C THR A 190 2.47 -4.71 12.00
N SER A 191 1.23 -4.41 11.60
CA SER A 191 0.03 -5.05 12.16
C SER A 191 -0.33 -6.42 11.57
N LEU A 192 0.45 -7.00 10.65
CA LEU A 192 0.11 -8.31 10.04
C LEU A 192 -0.07 -9.43 11.08
N ASP A 193 0.68 -9.35 12.19
CA ASP A 193 0.65 -10.32 13.29
C ASP A 193 -0.69 -10.32 14.05
N GLU A 194 -1.48 -9.24 13.93
CA GLU A 194 -2.80 -9.10 14.56
C GLU A 194 -3.86 -10.01 13.91
N HIS A 195 -3.59 -10.52 12.70
CA HIS A 195 -4.42 -11.48 11.98
C HIS A 195 -4.00 -12.95 12.22
N CYS A 196 -2.90 -13.18 12.95
CA CYS A 196 -2.38 -14.50 13.32
C CYS A 196 -2.92 -14.96 14.68
N ILE A 197 -2.98 -16.28 14.89
CA ILE A 197 -3.23 -16.86 16.22
C ILE A 197 -1.96 -16.70 17.06
N GLN A 198 -2.09 -16.17 18.28
CA GLN A 198 -0.99 -16.13 19.25
C GLN A 198 -0.85 -17.51 19.92
N SER A 199 0.36 -18.06 20.01
CA SER A 199 0.60 -19.31 20.75
C SER A 199 0.37 -19.10 22.25
N PRO A 200 -0.33 -20.02 22.96
CA PRO A 200 -0.30 -20.03 24.42
C PRO A 200 1.11 -20.44 24.92
N PRO A 201 1.52 -20.02 26.13
CA PRO A 201 2.85 -20.33 26.65
C PRO A 201 3.09 -21.83 26.92
N GLU A 202 4.16 -22.32 26.30
CA GLU A 202 5.06 -23.45 26.63
C GLU A 202 4.50 -24.89 26.84
N ASP A 203 3.25 -25.13 27.26
CA ASP A 203 2.74 -26.50 27.47
C ASP A 203 2.02 -27.10 26.25
N GLU A 204 2.75 -27.77 25.34
CA GLU A 204 2.16 -28.45 24.16
C GLU A 204 1.05 -29.46 24.53
N LYS A 205 1.19 -30.15 25.67
CA LYS A 205 0.23 -31.16 26.15
C LYS A 205 -1.03 -30.53 26.76
N SER A 206 -0.92 -29.36 27.39
CA SER A 206 -2.09 -28.62 27.91
C SER A 206 -2.78 -27.82 26.80
N ALA A 207 -2.03 -27.36 25.79
CA ALA A 207 -2.59 -26.72 24.60
C ALA A 207 -3.63 -27.61 23.92
N LEU A 208 -3.33 -28.89 23.67
CA LEU A 208 -4.27 -29.83 23.03
C LEU A 208 -5.56 -30.10 23.85
N THR A 209 -5.50 -29.97 25.19
CA THR A 209 -6.68 -30.11 26.06
C THR A 209 -7.46 -28.80 26.21
N ILE A 210 -6.79 -27.65 26.26
CA ILE A 210 -7.40 -26.31 26.27
C ILE A 210 -8.07 -25.99 24.91
N TRP A 211 -7.48 -26.44 23.80
CA TRP A 211 -8.05 -26.37 22.45
C TRP A 211 -9.40 -27.08 22.34
N ARG A 212 -9.68 -28.07 23.20
CA ARG A 212 -10.97 -28.77 23.26
C ARG A 212 -11.98 -28.10 24.20
N SER A 213 -11.53 -27.38 25.24
CA SER A 213 -12.42 -26.81 26.27
C SER A 213 -12.88 -25.38 25.99
N LYS A 214 -12.04 -24.52 25.40
CA LYS A 214 -12.47 -23.20 24.92
C LYS A 214 -13.22 -23.37 23.60
N LYS A 215 -14.45 -22.82 23.53
CA LYS A 215 -15.27 -22.74 22.31
C LYS A 215 -14.65 -21.80 21.26
N HIS A 216 -13.50 -22.16 20.69
CA HIS A 216 -13.02 -21.54 19.47
C HIS A 216 -14.03 -21.86 18.35
N PRO A 217 -14.48 -20.85 17.57
CA PRO A 217 -15.42 -21.11 16.48
C PRO A 217 -14.71 -21.96 15.43
N ARG A 218 -15.14 -23.22 15.31
CA ARG A 218 -14.70 -24.16 14.28
C ARG A 218 -14.95 -23.50 12.92
N GLY A 219 -13.90 -23.35 12.10
CA GLY A 219 -14.00 -22.71 10.78
C GLY A 219 -13.46 -21.28 10.67
N ARG A 220 -12.52 -20.83 11.52
CA ARG A 220 -11.68 -19.68 11.15
C ARG A 220 -10.73 -20.11 10.03
N VAL A 221 -10.83 -19.47 8.87
CA VAL A 221 -9.85 -19.54 7.78
C VAL A 221 -9.13 -18.19 7.73
N ALA A 222 -7.83 -18.16 7.45
CA ALA A 222 -7.11 -16.91 7.26
C ALA A 222 -7.67 -16.14 6.05
N PRO A 223 -7.64 -14.80 6.06
CA PRO A 223 -7.80 -14.01 4.85
C PRO A 223 -6.80 -14.46 3.78
N TRP A 224 -7.26 -14.56 2.53
CA TRP A 224 -6.49 -15.15 1.43
C TRP A 224 -5.16 -14.42 1.14
N ASP A 225 -5.09 -13.13 1.48
CA ASP A 225 -3.94 -12.25 1.29
C ASP A 225 -2.95 -12.26 2.46
N LEU A 226 -3.32 -12.80 3.63
CA LEU A 226 -2.46 -12.81 4.82
C LEU A 226 -1.14 -13.56 4.60
N LEU A 227 -1.19 -14.78 4.05
CA LEU A 227 0.01 -15.58 3.81
C LEU A 227 0.97 -14.93 2.80
N PRO A 228 0.52 -14.45 1.63
CA PRO A 228 1.33 -13.61 0.74
C PRO A 228 1.95 -12.40 1.42
N LEU A 229 1.19 -11.66 2.26
CA LEU A 229 1.69 -10.48 2.98
C LEU A 229 2.79 -10.83 3.99
N LEU A 230 2.63 -11.91 4.76
CA LEU A 230 3.65 -12.38 5.70
C LEU A 230 4.94 -12.79 4.98
N ALA A 231 4.83 -13.52 3.87
CA ALA A 231 5.97 -13.90 3.04
C ALA A 231 6.67 -12.67 2.44
N ALA A 232 5.89 -11.72 1.90
CA ALA A 232 6.38 -10.47 1.35
C ALA A 232 7.13 -9.63 2.39
N ARG A 233 6.63 -9.54 3.63
CA ARG A 233 7.32 -8.83 4.73
C ARG A 233 8.70 -9.43 5.04
N LYS A 234 8.86 -10.75 5.02
CA LYS A 234 10.18 -11.40 5.19
C LYS A 234 11.08 -11.23 3.95
N ALA A 235 10.48 -11.11 2.75
CA ALA A 235 11.22 -10.96 1.49
C ALA A 235 11.75 -9.53 1.24
N TYR A 236 10.95 -8.50 1.52
CA TYR A 236 11.16 -7.11 1.10
C TYR A 236 11.92 -6.24 2.11
N PHE A 237 12.05 -6.68 3.36
CA PHE A 237 12.74 -5.93 4.40
C PHE A 237 14.03 -6.65 4.81
N SER A 238 15.09 -5.91 5.13
CA SER A 238 16.38 -6.48 5.56
C SER A 238 16.36 -6.88 7.03
N THR A 239 15.72 -6.06 7.87
CA THR A 239 15.55 -6.25 9.31
C THR A 239 14.13 -5.81 9.71
N PRO A 240 13.64 -6.19 10.92
CA PRO A 240 12.27 -5.83 11.33
C PRO A 240 12.00 -4.33 11.47
N GLU A 241 13.00 -3.54 11.89
CA GLU A 241 12.90 -2.07 12.03
C GLU A 241 12.46 -1.42 10.71
N ARG A 242 12.87 -1.99 9.56
CA ARG A 242 12.60 -1.42 8.25
C ARG A 242 11.13 -1.48 7.84
N TYR A 243 10.31 -2.34 8.42
CA TYR A 243 8.86 -2.35 8.15
C TYR A 243 8.04 -1.50 9.14
N PHE A 244 8.71 -0.98 10.19
CA PHE A 244 8.22 0.10 11.06
C PHE A 244 8.55 1.50 10.48
N ASP A 245 9.21 1.58 9.32
CA ASP A 245 9.42 2.82 8.58
C ASP A 245 8.07 3.35 8.03
N ALA A 246 7.77 4.62 8.29
CA ALA A 246 6.55 5.26 7.82
C ALA A 246 6.46 5.39 6.29
N PHE A 247 7.61 5.45 5.59
CA PHE A 247 7.63 5.44 4.12
C PHE A 247 7.26 4.06 3.54
N ALA A 248 7.38 2.99 4.33
CA ALA A 248 6.98 1.64 3.95
C ALA A 248 5.59 1.24 4.48
N SER A 249 5.20 1.79 5.64
CA SER A 249 3.90 1.64 6.29
C SER A 249 3.24 3.02 6.45
N PRO A 250 2.58 3.58 5.42
CA PRO A 250 2.09 4.97 5.41
C PRO A 250 1.16 5.35 6.57
N ILE A 251 0.49 4.36 7.21
CA ILE A 251 -0.35 4.62 8.37
C ILE A 251 0.45 5.17 9.57
N LEU A 252 1.77 4.93 9.62
CA LEU A 252 2.64 5.33 10.71
C LEU A 252 2.97 6.83 10.72
N PHE A 253 2.77 7.55 9.62
CA PHE A 253 2.75 9.02 9.63
C PHE A 253 1.60 9.58 10.48
N LEU A 254 0.56 8.77 10.72
CA LEU A 254 -0.73 9.21 11.28
C LEU A 254 -1.08 8.51 12.60
N ARG A 255 -0.37 7.44 12.97
CA ARG A 255 -0.47 6.81 14.29
C ARG A 255 0.77 6.01 14.67
N SER A 256 0.98 5.78 15.97
CA SER A 256 1.97 4.81 16.45
C SER A 256 1.61 3.37 16.02
N PRO A 257 2.60 2.45 15.95
CA PRO A 257 2.37 1.03 15.64
C PRO A 257 1.61 0.29 16.77
N GLY A 258 1.66 0.79 18.01
CA GLY A 258 1.04 0.14 19.18
C GLY A 258 1.78 -1.11 19.68
N LYS A 259 3.03 -1.29 19.26
CA LYS A 259 3.94 -2.33 19.75
C LYS A 259 5.38 -1.93 19.45
N ASP A 260 6.31 -2.56 20.14
CA ASP A 260 7.74 -2.38 19.91
C ASP A 260 8.21 -3.21 18.71
N THR A 261 9.35 -2.83 18.13
CA THR A 261 9.96 -3.57 17.02
C THR A 261 10.50 -4.91 17.52
N PRO A 262 10.15 -6.05 16.91
CA PRO A 262 10.69 -7.34 17.34
C PRO A 262 12.15 -7.47 16.92
N ARG A 263 13.00 -8.03 17.79
CA ARG A 263 14.45 -8.19 17.57
C ARG A 263 14.80 -9.07 16.35
N SER A 264 13.88 -9.93 15.93
CA SER A 264 14.02 -10.83 14.79
C SER A 264 12.72 -10.88 13.97
N PHE A 265 12.77 -11.44 12.76
CA PHE A 265 11.56 -11.62 11.96
C PHE A 265 10.64 -12.67 12.62
N PRO A 266 9.36 -12.33 12.91
CA PRO A 266 8.43 -13.29 13.50
C PRO A 266 8.25 -14.55 12.65
N GLU A 267 8.17 -15.70 13.30
CA GLU A 267 7.97 -17.00 12.66
C GLU A 267 6.54 -17.52 12.81
N TYR A 268 6.06 -18.26 11.82
CA TYR A 268 4.70 -18.82 11.83
C TYR A 268 4.70 -20.31 11.55
N SER A 269 3.84 -21.02 12.26
CA SER A 269 3.36 -22.33 11.86
C SER A 269 2.22 -22.16 10.86
N THR A 270 2.38 -22.72 9.67
CA THR A 270 1.46 -22.64 8.53
C THR A 270 1.28 -24.04 7.90
N GLY A 271 0.30 -24.19 7.02
CA GLY A 271 0.02 -25.45 6.31
C GLY A 271 -1.36 -26.04 6.65
N PRO A 272 -1.69 -27.27 6.18
CA PRO A 272 -3.02 -27.86 6.34
C PRO A 272 -3.48 -28.02 7.81
N GLN A 273 -2.53 -28.15 8.74
CA GLN A 273 -2.78 -28.25 10.18
C GLN A 273 -3.08 -26.88 10.83
N TYR A 274 -2.75 -25.78 10.13
CA TYR A 274 -2.83 -24.40 10.60
C TYR A 274 -3.61 -23.53 9.60
N PRO A 275 -4.96 -23.65 9.54
CA PRO A 275 -5.82 -22.89 8.61
C PRO A 275 -5.82 -21.37 8.85
N VAL A 276 -5.28 -20.95 10.00
CA VAL A 276 -4.83 -19.58 10.27
C VAL A 276 -3.38 -19.68 10.74
N PRO A 277 -2.44 -18.85 10.25
CA PRO A 277 -1.06 -18.83 10.74
C PRO A 277 -1.01 -18.65 12.26
N VAL A 278 -0.22 -19.50 12.92
CA VAL A 278 0.05 -19.39 14.36
C VAL A 278 1.43 -18.76 14.53
N LEU A 279 1.51 -17.62 15.20
CA LEU A 279 2.78 -17.00 15.60
C LEU A 279 3.48 -17.93 16.59
N LYS A 280 4.75 -18.28 16.33
CA LYS A 280 5.57 -19.03 17.29
C LYS A 280 6.02 -18.10 18.42
N ALA A 281 6.06 -18.61 19.65
CA ALA A 281 6.86 -17.99 20.69
C ALA A 281 8.33 -17.94 20.24
N GLY A 282 9.01 -16.81 20.47
CA GLY A 282 10.44 -16.71 20.19
C GLY A 282 11.25 -17.39 21.29
N ASP A 283 12.31 -18.10 20.91
CA ASP A 283 13.30 -18.62 21.86
C ASP A 283 14.14 -17.47 22.43
N ILE A 284 13.60 -16.78 23.45
CA ILE A 284 14.30 -15.72 24.18
C ILE A 284 15.41 -16.40 25.00
N SER A 285 16.68 -16.07 24.72
CA SER A 285 17.80 -16.61 25.50
C SER A 285 17.73 -16.14 26.96
N GLU A 286 18.35 -16.88 27.88
CA GLU A 286 18.32 -16.55 29.31
C GLU A 286 18.92 -15.15 29.56
N ASP A 287 19.96 -14.78 28.80
CA ASP A 287 20.60 -13.45 28.83
C ASP A 287 19.67 -12.33 28.32
N GLU A 288 18.76 -12.63 27.38
CA GLU A 288 17.79 -11.64 26.88
C GLU A 288 16.65 -11.39 27.86
N LYS A 289 16.21 -12.40 28.63
CA LYS A 289 15.23 -12.25 29.72
C LYS A 289 15.76 -11.28 30.80
N LEU A 290 17.07 -11.34 31.07
CA LEU A 290 17.74 -10.42 31.99
C LEU A 290 17.61 -8.96 31.51
N PHE A 291 17.87 -8.69 30.23
CA PHE A 291 17.81 -7.33 29.68
C PHE A 291 16.40 -6.72 29.69
N ASP A 292 15.35 -7.51 29.43
CA ASP A 292 13.98 -7.01 29.54
C ASP A 292 13.59 -6.72 31.00
N SER A 293 14.07 -7.53 31.96
CA SER A 293 13.91 -7.25 33.40
C SER A 293 14.54 -5.90 33.82
N TRP A 294 15.76 -5.60 33.34
CA TRP A 294 16.40 -4.30 33.59
C TRP A 294 15.66 -3.10 32.96
N ASN A 295 14.94 -3.30 31.86
CA ASN A 295 14.12 -2.24 31.26
C ASN A 295 12.84 -1.96 32.08
N VAL A 296 12.25 -2.98 32.72
CA VAL A 296 11.10 -2.81 33.64
C VAL A 296 11.51 -1.97 34.84
N TYR A 297 12.62 -2.31 35.51
CA TYR A 297 13.13 -1.55 36.66
C TYR A 297 13.38 -0.07 36.35
N ARG A 298 13.93 0.25 35.17
CA ARG A 298 14.16 1.66 34.77
C ARG A 298 12.87 2.43 34.44
N GLN A 299 11.76 1.74 34.17
CA GLN A 299 10.48 2.39 33.92
C GLN A 299 9.73 2.69 35.23
N GLU A 300 9.88 1.86 36.27
CA GLU A 300 9.26 2.08 37.59
C GLU A 300 9.86 3.31 38.33
N GLU A 301 11.14 3.60 38.15
CA GLU A 301 11.80 4.79 38.72
C GLU A 301 11.26 6.13 38.20
N GLN A 302 10.53 6.16 37.07
CA GLN A 302 9.93 7.39 36.52
C GLN A 302 8.44 7.57 36.84
N GLU A 303 7.76 6.59 37.45
CA GLU A 303 6.30 6.61 37.63
C GLU A 303 5.85 6.44 39.10
N SER A 304 6.78 6.42 40.08
CA SER A 304 6.43 6.23 41.50
C SER A 304 6.09 7.52 42.27
N THR A 305 4.79 7.85 42.32
CA THR A 305 4.18 8.47 43.50
C THR A 305 2.80 7.87 43.74
N HIS A 306 2.67 7.12 44.86
CA HIS A 306 1.48 6.36 45.31
C HIS A 306 1.08 5.16 44.41
N ASP A 307 0.70 3.97 44.90
CA ASP A 307 0.42 3.51 46.27
C ASP A 307 0.97 2.09 46.55
N LEU A 308 1.05 1.71 47.83
CA LEU A 308 1.56 0.40 48.30
C LEU A 308 0.51 -0.73 48.26
N HIS A 309 1.04 -1.96 48.22
CA HIS A 309 0.37 -3.27 48.41
C HIS A 309 -0.44 -3.87 47.24
N SER A 310 0.19 -4.82 46.53
CA SER A 310 -0.41 -6.16 46.38
C SER A 310 0.68 -7.22 46.16
N THR A 311 0.45 -8.42 46.67
CA THR A 311 1.41 -9.53 46.71
C THR A 311 1.57 -10.26 45.37
N ASP A 312 2.83 -10.42 44.97
CA ASP A 312 3.44 -11.63 44.40
C ASP A 312 2.56 -12.58 43.55
N SER A 313 2.73 -12.48 42.23
CA SER A 313 2.52 -13.60 41.30
C SER A 313 3.31 -13.34 40.00
N GLU A 314 4.48 -13.93 39.86
CA GLU A 314 5.28 -13.93 38.62
C GLU A 314 4.60 -14.72 37.49
N THR A 315 3.59 -14.11 36.87
CA THR A 315 3.17 -14.51 35.53
C THR A 315 4.04 -13.77 34.52
N LYS A 316 4.83 -14.51 33.71
CA LYS A 316 5.53 -13.96 32.52
C LYS A 316 4.51 -13.14 31.72
N ARG A 317 4.60 -11.81 31.78
CA ARG A 317 3.68 -10.92 31.05
C ARG A 317 4.11 -10.85 29.60
N ASP A 318 3.19 -11.13 28.67
CA ASP A 318 3.38 -10.79 27.26
C ASP A 318 3.80 -9.32 27.15
N PRO A 319 4.71 -8.94 26.22
CA PRO A 319 5.18 -7.57 26.09
C PRO A 319 3.98 -6.62 25.94
N PRO A 320 3.88 -5.55 26.77
CA PRO A 320 2.66 -4.79 26.94
C PRO A 320 2.29 -4.07 25.64
N ARG A 321 1.30 -4.60 24.92
CA ARG A 321 0.80 -4.06 23.65
C ARG A 321 0.25 -2.65 23.86
N ARG A 322 1.07 -1.65 23.55
CA ARG A 322 0.77 -0.22 23.74
C ARG A 322 -0.43 0.19 22.88
N ARG A 323 -1.20 1.18 23.34
CA ARG A 323 -2.31 1.72 22.53
C ARG A 323 -1.77 2.39 21.27
N LYS A 324 -2.30 2.00 20.09
CA LYS A 324 -2.15 2.74 18.83
C LYS A 324 -2.66 4.18 19.02
N ALA A 325 -1.75 5.15 19.05
CA ALA A 325 -2.02 6.55 19.36
C ALA A 325 -1.99 7.40 18.09
N ILE A 326 -2.94 8.32 17.91
CA ILE A 326 -3.04 9.13 16.68
C ILE A 326 -2.00 10.25 16.71
N SER A 327 -1.28 10.41 15.61
CA SER A 327 -0.39 11.54 15.33
C SER A 327 -1.15 12.60 14.53
N ARG A 328 -0.97 13.89 14.85
CA ARG A 328 -1.51 14.99 14.02
C ARG A 328 -0.67 15.13 12.75
N TRP A 329 -1.33 15.38 11.62
CA TRP A 329 -0.72 15.70 10.33
C TRP A 329 -1.03 17.17 9.96
N PRO A 330 -0.11 18.03 9.45
CA PRO A 330 1.34 17.95 9.29
C PRO A 330 2.11 17.08 10.28
N PRO A 331 3.22 16.38 9.98
CA PRO A 331 4.31 16.22 10.94
C PRO A 331 4.84 17.58 11.45
N PHE A 332 5.71 17.58 12.46
CA PHE A 332 6.57 18.75 12.69
C PHE A 332 7.71 18.74 11.65
N GLY A 333 8.05 19.88 11.07
CA GLY A 333 9.09 20.02 10.03
C GLY A 333 8.64 19.64 8.61
N LEU A 334 7.46 19.04 8.42
CA LEU A 334 6.83 18.86 7.12
C LEU A 334 5.71 19.89 6.92
N ASP A 335 6.07 21.17 7.05
CA ASP A 335 5.16 22.30 6.89
C ASP A 335 5.48 23.13 5.63
N TYR A 336 6.41 22.67 4.79
CA TYR A 336 6.90 23.33 3.56
C TYR A 336 7.26 24.82 3.74
N GLY A 337 7.79 25.20 4.91
CA GLY A 337 8.12 26.59 5.25
C GLY A 337 6.92 27.51 5.47
N THR A 338 5.71 26.97 5.64
CA THR A 338 4.51 27.77 6.01
C THR A 338 4.59 28.25 7.45
N SER A 339 5.24 27.51 8.35
CA SER A 339 5.60 27.97 9.69
C SER A 339 6.88 28.79 9.58
N GLY A 340 6.75 30.11 9.64
CA GLY A 340 7.90 30.98 9.86
C GLY A 340 8.54 30.74 11.24
N PRO A 341 9.56 31.53 11.64
CA PRO A 341 10.13 31.48 12.98
C PRO A 341 9.16 32.04 14.04
N THR A 342 8.08 31.32 14.33
CA THR A 342 6.93 31.74 15.15
C THR A 342 7.19 31.72 16.66
N TRP A 343 8.44 31.69 17.12
CA TRP A 343 8.78 31.76 18.55
C TRP A 343 8.64 33.17 19.15
N HIS A 344 8.47 34.22 18.32
CA HIS A 344 8.52 35.62 18.78
C HIS A 344 7.23 36.43 18.65
N HIS A 345 6.14 35.88 18.08
CA HIS A 345 4.89 36.62 17.85
C HIS A 345 3.64 35.86 18.32
N PRO A 346 3.04 36.23 19.48
CA PRO A 346 1.85 35.57 20.04
C PRO A 346 0.57 35.63 19.18
N GLY A 347 0.56 36.41 18.10
CA GLY A 347 -0.59 36.59 17.20
C GLY A 347 -0.53 35.82 15.88
N GLN A 348 0.59 35.16 15.55
CA GLN A 348 0.69 34.34 14.33
C GLN A 348 0.35 32.89 14.65
N GLY A 349 -0.88 32.48 14.28
CA GLY A 349 -1.36 31.11 14.46
C GLY A 349 -0.52 30.08 13.69
N ILE A 350 -0.61 28.81 14.12
CA ILE A 350 0.17 27.71 13.55
C ILE A 350 -0.30 27.39 12.12
N LYS A 351 0.41 27.96 11.13
CA LYS A 351 0.09 27.83 9.70
C LYS A 351 0.14 26.41 9.13
N ARG A 352 0.69 25.44 9.86
CA ARG A 352 0.53 23.99 9.57
C ARG A 352 -0.93 23.55 9.40
N LEU A 353 -1.90 24.29 9.96
CA LEU A 353 -3.34 24.06 9.74
C LEU A 353 -3.84 24.48 8.34
N GLU A 354 -3.08 25.31 7.60
CA GLU A 354 -3.38 25.75 6.24
C GLU A 354 -3.12 24.63 5.21
N MET A 355 -2.30 23.62 5.56
CA MET A 355 -2.01 22.52 4.65
C MET A 355 -3.22 21.59 4.48
N GLU A 356 -3.52 21.27 3.23
CA GLU A 356 -4.60 20.34 2.88
C GLU A 356 -4.02 19.09 2.24
N LEU A 357 -4.64 17.93 2.51
CA LEU A 357 -4.34 16.72 1.76
C LEU A 357 -4.83 16.83 0.31
N PRO A 358 -4.19 16.12 -0.64
CA PRO A 358 -4.80 15.83 -1.93
C PRO A 358 -6.15 15.14 -1.75
N TRP A 359 -6.95 15.12 -2.82
CA TRP A 359 -8.11 14.23 -2.87
C TRP A 359 -7.62 12.77 -2.83
N VAL A 360 -8.10 11.95 -1.90
CA VAL A 360 -7.69 10.55 -1.78
C VAL A 360 -8.89 9.62 -1.94
N ARG A 361 -8.76 8.62 -2.81
CA ARG A 361 -9.69 7.51 -2.91
C ARG A 361 -8.94 6.19 -2.79
N ILE A 362 -9.29 5.43 -1.77
CA ILE A 362 -8.86 4.03 -1.64
C ILE A 362 -9.96 3.14 -2.21
N LEU A 363 -9.58 2.16 -3.04
CA LEU A 363 -10.46 1.18 -3.67
C LEU A 363 -10.11 -0.21 -3.12
N THR A 364 -11.10 -1.00 -2.71
CA THR A 364 -10.89 -2.39 -2.25
C THR A 364 -11.98 -3.34 -2.73
N ARG A 365 -11.68 -4.64 -2.65
CA ARG A 365 -12.69 -5.69 -2.78
C ARG A 365 -13.66 -5.70 -1.58
N ALA A 366 -14.91 -5.99 -1.88
CA ALA A 366 -15.95 -6.44 -0.96
C ALA A 366 -16.14 -7.94 -1.14
N ASP A 367 -16.33 -8.65 -0.04
CA ASP A 367 -16.51 -10.10 -0.06
C ASP A 367 -17.99 -10.50 -0.28
N ASP A 368 -18.23 -11.49 -1.14
CA ASP A 368 -19.54 -11.83 -1.71
C ASP A 368 -20.51 -12.53 -0.75
N PHE A 369 -20.03 -12.94 0.43
CA PHE A 369 -20.84 -13.67 1.43
C PHE A 369 -22.08 -12.90 1.94
N VAL A 370 -22.16 -11.58 1.71
CA VAL A 370 -23.32 -10.76 2.09
C VAL A 370 -24.48 -10.86 1.08
N SER A 371 -24.22 -11.21 -0.18
CA SER A 371 -25.22 -11.16 -1.26
C SER A 371 -25.99 -12.48 -1.46
N LYS A 372 -25.41 -13.64 -1.09
CA LYS A 372 -26.01 -14.96 -1.32
C LYS A 372 -26.99 -15.45 -0.24
N SER A 373 -27.22 -14.66 0.83
CA SER A 373 -28.24 -14.94 1.85
C SER A 373 -29.25 -13.81 1.96
N GLY A 374 -30.35 -13.93 1.19
CA GLY A 374 -31.45 -12.96 1.12
C GLY A 374 -32.34 -12.90 2.38
N VAL A 375 -31.79 -13.13 3.58
CA VAL A 375 -32.55 -13.19 4.83
C VAL A 375 -32.23 -11.99 5.73
N ARG A 376 -33.07 -10.95 5.62
CA ARG A 376 -33.03 -9.77 6.49
C ARG A 376 -33.58 -10.11 7.89
N ILE A 377 -32.72 -10.60 8.80
CA ILE A 377 -33.04 -10.64 10.24
C ILE A 377 -32.21 -9.57 10.98
N ALA A 378 -32.89 -8.60 11.56
CA ALA A 378 -32.32 -7.40 12.16
C ALA A 378 -31.83 -7.63 13.61
N GLY A 379 -30.70 -8.33 13.78
CA GLY A 379 -29.97 -8.34 15.06
C GLY A 379 -28.99 -7.16 15.17
N VAL A 380 -29.10 -6.31 16.20
CA VAL A 380 -28.31 -5.06 16.30
C VAL A 380 -26.89 -5.28 16.85
N GLY A 381 -26.64 -6.30 17.67
CA GLY A 381 -25.31 -6.55 18.28
C GLY A 381 -24.33 -7.40 17.44
N ALA A 382 -24.81 -8.46 16.78
CA ALA A 382 -23.93 -9.51 16.22
C ALA A 382 -23.27 -9.17 14.86
N ARG A 383 -23.76 -8.15 14.14
CA ARG A 383 -23.35 -7.86 12.75
C ARG A 383 -21.93 -7.29 12.62
N LYS A 384 -21.37 -6.67 13.66
CA LYS A 384 -20.03 -6.05 13.61
C LYS A 384 -18.92 -7.11 13.65
N TRP A 385 -19.08 -8.17 14.45
CA TRP A 385 -18.07 -9.22 14.61
C TRP A 385 -18.00 -10.18 13.41
N LYS A 386 -19.15 -10.57 12.81
CA LYS A 386 -19.14 -11.43 11.63
C LYS A 386 -18.49 -10.79 10.39
N ARG A 387 -18.59 -9.46 10.22
CA ARG A 387 -17.98 -8.74 9.08
C ARG A 387 -16.46 -8.69 9.12
N ALA A 388 -15.85 -8.61 10.30
CA ALA A 388 -14.40 -8.59 10.46
C ALA A 388 -13.71 -9.93 10.12
N HIS A 389 -14.48 -10.95 9.76
CA HIS A 389 -14.01 -12.33 9.69
C HIS A 389 -13.89 -12.89 8.26
N THR A 390 -14.20 -12.08 7.25
CA THR A 390 -14.13 -12.45 5.82
C THR A 390 -13.42 -11.38 4.97
N ASP A 391 -13.58 -10.08 5.30
CA ASP A 391 -12.83 -8.97 4.67
C ASP A 391 -11.32 -9.26 4.64
N SER A 392 -10.67 -9.08 3.47
CA SER A 392 -9.23 -9.28 3.27
C SER A 392 -8.38 -8.35 4.14
N VAL A 393 -7.12 -8.72 4.44
CA VAL A 393 -6.20 -7.87 5.22
C VAL A 393 -6.05 -6.50 4.57
N LEU A 394 -5.89 -6.44 3.24
CA LEU A 394 -5.80 -5.18 2.49
C LEU A 394 -7.09 -4.36 2.59
N SER A 395 -8.27 -5.00 2.59
CA SER A 395 -9.53 -4.30 2.81
C SER A 395 -9.59 -3.74 4.24
N GLN A 396 -9.19 -4.51 5.26
CA GLN A 396 -9.14 -4.04 6.65
C GLN A 396 -8.16 -2.86 6.83
N GLN A 397 -6.96 -2.93 6.26
CA GLN A 397 -5.96 -1.85 6.30
C GLN A 397 -6.44 -0.58 5.61
N ALA A 398 -7.09 -0.68 4.45
CA ALA A 398 -7.67 0.46 3.75
C ALA A 398 -8.77 1.18 4.57
N ASN A 399 -9.62 0.42 5.28
CA ASN A 399 -10.61 1.01 6.19
C ASN A 399 -9.94 1.77 7.34
N GLU A 400 -8.92 1.18 7.96
CA GLU A 400 -8.18 1.83 9.04
C GLU A 400 -7.47 3.09 8.52
N MET A 401 -6.84 3.03 7.35
CA MET A 401 -6.15 4.17 6.74
C MET A 401 -7.08 5.35 6.48
N VAL A 402 -8.25 5.11 5.86
CA VAL A 402 -9.25 6.18 5.61
C VAL A 402 -9.76 6.80 6.91
N ASP A 403 -10.05 5.98 7.92
CA ASP A 403 -10.52 6.46 9.22
C ASP A 403 -9.43 7.24 10.00
N VAL A 404 -8.18 6.79 9.93
CA VAL A 404 -7.03 7.47 10.55
C VAL A 404 -6.71 8.78 9.81
N MET A 405 -6.67 8.81 8.48
CA MET A 405 -6.49 10.06 7.69
C MET A 405 -7.55 11.10 8.02
N ARG A 406 -8.82 10.70 8.08
CA ARG A 406 -9.93 11.60 8.44
C ARG A 406 -9.76 12.22 9.84
N ARG A 407 -9.30 11.43 10.82
CA ARG A 407 -9.09 11.90 12.21
C ARG A 407 -7.79 12.69 12.41
N ALA A 408 -6.72 12.33 11.71
CA ALA A 408 -5.38 12.90 11.88
C ALA A 408 -5.17 14.21 11.11
N CYS A 409 -5.72 14.32 9.89
CA CYS A 409 -5.42 15.39 8.94
C CYS A 409 -6.47 16.51 8.90
N PHE A 410 -7.68 16.27 9.42
CA PHE A 410 -8.79 17.24 9.38
C PHE A 410 -9.33 17.60 10.76
N TRP A 411 -8.51 17.44 11.81
CA TRP A 411 -8.88 17.82 13.16
C TRP A 411 -9.29 19.30 13.25
N GLY A 412 -10.50 19.59 13.73
CA GLY A 412 -11.00 20.94 13.89
C GLY A 412 -11.49 21.62 12.60
N ARG A 413 -11.51 20.92 11.45
CA ARG A 413 -12.21 21.36 10.24
C ARG A 413 -13.71 21.05 10.34
N GLU A 414 -14.50 21.60 9.41
CA GLU A 414 -15.94 21.36 9.34
C GLU A 414 -16.30 19.87 9.20
N LYS A 415 -17.41 19.47 9.82
CA LYS A 415 -17.94 18.10 9.75
C LYS A 415 -18.26 17.73 8.29
N GLY A 416 -17.74 16.61 7.81
CA GLY A 416 -17.90 16.20 6.41
C GLY A 416 -16.76 16.63 5.48
N TYR A 417 -15.83 17.50 5.92
CA TYR A 417 -14.72 17.94 5.07
C TYR A 417 -13.73 16.80 4.77
N GLY A 418 -13.29 16.09 5.82
CA GLY A 418 -12.42 14.91 5.67
C GLY A 418 -13.11 13.76 4.94
N GLU A 419 -14.43 13.60 5.10
CA GLU A 419 -15.22 12.58 4.40
C GLU A 419 -15.37 12.84 2.90
N LYS A 420 -15.37 14.12 2.48
CA LYS A 420 -15.30 14.52 1.06
C LYS A 420 -13.89 14.32 0.49
N ARG A 421 -12.85 14.77 1.21
CA ARG A 421 -11.45 14.73 0.75
C ARG A 421 -10.88 13.31 0.69
N VAL A 422 -11.18 12.46 1.66
CA VAL A 422 -10.67 11.07 1.75
C VAL A 422 -11.83 10.09 1.71
N THR A 423 -11.87 9.24 0.68
CA THR A 423 -12.98 8.31 0.38
C THR A 423 -12.53 6.86 0.28
N LEU A 424 -13.43 5.93 0.64
CA LEU A 424 -13.27 4.49 0.43
C LEU A 424 -14.36 4.02 -0.55
N ALA A 425 -14.00 3.31 -1.60
CA ALA A 425 -14.92 2.61 -2.49
C ALA A 425 -14.68 1.09 -2.41
N ARG A 426 -15.74 0.31 -2.26
CA ARG A 426 -15.67 -1.16 -2.27
C ARG A 426 -16.44 -1.73 -3.46
N PHE A 427 -15.91 -2.76 -4.11
CA PHE A 427 -16.48 -3.41 -5.30
C PHE A 427 -16.55 -4.93 -5.11
N LEU A 428 -17.55 -5.60 -5.68
CA LEU A 428 -17.64 -7.05 -5.65
C LEU A 428 -16.50 -7.68 -6.47
N GLU A 429 -16.13 -8.95 -6.20
CA GLU A 429 -15.01 -9.60 -6.91
C GLU A 429 -15.26 -9.66 -8.42
N GLU A 430 -16.50 -9.94 -8.82
CA GLU A 430 -16.94 -10.01 -10.22
C GLU A 430 -16.70 -8.69 -10.98
N ASP A 431 -16.80 -7.55 -10.30
CA ASP A 431 -16.55 -6.22 -10.86
C ASP A 431 -15.05 -5.84 -10.85
N TRP A 432 -14.25 -6.38 -9.93
CA TRP A 432 -12.96 -5.80 -9.55
C TRP A 432 -11.95 -5.67 -10.69
N ALA A 433 -11.68 -6.77 -11.41
CA ALA A 433 -10.49 -6.88 -12.26
C ALA A 433 -10.38 -5.81 -13.36
N VAL A 434 -11.50 -5.49 -14.02
CA VAL A 434 -11.57 -4.47 -15.09
C VAL A 434 -12.14 -3.16 -14.55
N SER A 435 -13.18 -3.21 -13.70
CA SER A 435 -13.86 -1.97 -13.29
C SER A 435 -13.04 -1.14 -12.31
N ALA A 436 -12.22 -1.73 -11.42
CA ALA A 436 -11.51 -0.93 -10.41
C ALA A 436 -10.55 0.10 -11.03
N HIS A 437 -9.82 -0.29 -12.09
CA HIS A 437 -8.96 0.60 -12.86
C HIS A 437 -9.76 1.70 -13.56
N HIS A 438 -10.84 1.33 -14.28
CA HIS A 438 -11.72 2.28 -14.98
C HIS A 438 -12.41 3.26 -14.00
N ARG A 439 -12.90 2.79 -12.87
CA ARG A 439 -13.59 3.59 -11.84
C ARG A 439 -12.63 4.55 -11.13
N ALA A 440 -11.38 4.14 -10.92
CA ALA A 440 -10.33 5.04 -10.45
C ALA A 440 -9.97 6.09 -11.51
N ALA A 441 -9.86 5.70 -12.77
CA ALA A 441 -9.61 6.61 -13.90
C ALA A 441 -10.72 7.65 -14.05
N ASP A 442 -11.98 7.23 -14.03
CA ASP A 442 -13.16 8.10 -14.07
C ASP A 442 -13.17 9.09 -12.91
N TRP A 443 -12.87 8.62 -11.70
CA TRP A 443 -12.81 9.48 -10.52
C TRP A 443 -11.66 10.49 -10.62
N LEU A 444 -10.46 10.06 -11.02
CA LEU A 444 -9.33 10.96 -11.25
C LEU A 444 -9.67 12.01 -12.32
N ARG A 445 -10.30 11.61 -13.44
CA ARG A 445 -10.77 12.56 -14.47
C ARG A 445 -11.67 13.65 -13.89
N VAL A 446 -12.68 13.26 -13.10
CA VAL A 446 -13.62 14.21 -12.50
C VAL A 446 -12.89 15.16 -11.56
N VAL A 447 -12.12 14.62 -10.61
CA VAL A 447 -11.38 15.43 -9.64
C VAL A 447 -10.33 16.31 -10.30
N MET A 448 -9.73 15.88 -11.40
CA MET A 448 -8.76 16.67 -12.17
C MET A 448 -9.40 17.74 -13.05
N ALA A 449 -10.74 17.79 -13.15
CA ALA A 449 -11.48 18.91 -13.75
C ALA A 449 -11.89 19.99 -12.72
N ASP A 450 -12.08 19.59 -11.45
CA ASP A 450 -12.43 20.46 -10.30
C ASP A 450 -11.20 21.19 -9.72
#